data_AF-A0A7J0BPS0-F1
#
_entry.id   AF-A0A7J0BPS0-F1
#
_cell.length_a   1.000
_cell.length_b   1.000
_cell.length_c   1.000
_cell.angle_alpha   90.00
_cell.angle_beta   90.00
_cell.angle_gamma   90.00
#
_symmetry.space_group_name_H-M   'P 1'
#
loop_
_entity.id
_entity.type
_entity.pdbx_description
1 polymer ?
#
loop_
_entity_poly.entity_id
_entity_poly.type
_entity_poly.pdbx_seq_one_letter_code
_entity_poly.pdbx_strand_id
1 'polypeptide(L)' 'MAYCIENFQNSVSGVMVRVYWRCNTHVHDATLITRIERWLGTTLGGMWNVRAGSYRSNQSSPPENGLEFTG' A
#
# COMPACT_ATOMS: atom_id res chain seq x y z
N MET A 1 -13.43 2.83 -12.45
CA MET A 1 -12.09 2.74 -11.83
C MET A 1 -12.27 2.17 -10.45
N ALA A 2 -11.54 1.12 -10.08
CA ALA A 2 -11.53 0.63 -8.70
C ALA A 2 -10.16 0.92 -8.06
N TYR A 3 -10.14 0.94 -6.73
CA TYR A 3 -8.93 1.08 -5.94
C TYR A 3 -8.65 -0.20 -5.18
N CYS A 4 -7.36 -0.47 -5.05
CA CYS A 4 -6.82 -1.49 -4.19
C CYS A 4 -6.11 -0.79 -3.04
N ILE A 5 -6.26 -1.34 -1.83
CA ILE A 5 -5.79 -0.75 -0.59
C ILE A 5 -5.05 -1.82 0.19
N GLU A 6 -3.93 -1.44 0.79
CA GLU A 6 -3.11 -2.29 1.64
C GLU A 6 -2.50 -1.45 2.76
N ASN A 7 -2.34 -2.05 3.94
CA ASN A 7 -1.64 -1.41 5.04
C ASN A 7 -0.18 -1.87 5.05
N PHE A 8 0.72 -0.91 5.26
CA PHE A 8 2.15 -1.14 5.46
C PHE A 8 2.54 -0.69 6.84
N GLN A 9 3.46 -1.43 7.46
CA GLN A 9 3.98 -1.11 8.77
C GLN A 9 5.49 -0.88 8.67
N ASN A 10 5.96 0.21 9.28
CA ASN A 10 7.38 0.43 9.46
C ASN A 10 7.92 -0.54 10.51
N SER A 11 8.91 -1.34 10.14
CA SER A 11 9.45 -2.41 10.98
C SER A 11 10.23 -1.91 12.19
N VAL A 12 10.68 -0.66 12.17
CA VAL A 12 11.48 -0.09 13.27
C VAL A 12 10.60 0.72 14.21
N SER A 13 9.78 1.64 13.66
CA SER A 13 8.96 2.54 14.47
C SER A 13 7.57 1.98 14.81
N GLY A 14 7.13 0.91 14.15
CA GLY A 14 5.80 0.33 14.30
C GLY A 14 4.68 1.17 13.67
N VAL A 15 5.00 2.31 13.05
CA VAL A 15 4.04 3.21 12.40
C VAL A 15 3.31 2.49 11.26
N MET A 16 2.01 2.70 11.16
CA MET A 16 1.16 2.12 10.13
C MET A 16 0.73 3.18 9.14
N VAL A 17 0.82 2.86 7.85
CA VAL A 17 0.28 3.68 6.77
C VAL A 17 -0.64 2.83 5.91
N ARG A 18 -1.64 3.49 5.34
CA ARG A 18 -2.52 2.88 4.36
C ARG A 18 -2.11 3.39 2.99
N VAL A 19 -1.79 2.47 2.08
CA VAL A 19 -1.47 2.80 0.70
C VAL A 19 -2.60 2.33 -0.18
N TYR A 20 -2.91 3.11 -1.21
CA TYR A 20 -3.87 2.72 -2.24
C TYR A 20 -3.31 2.98 -3.64
N TRP A 21 -3.78 2.20 -4.60
CA TRP A 21 -3.44 2.36 -6.01
C TRP A 21 -4.65 2.03 -6.88
N ARG A 22 -4.65 2.52 -8.11
CA ARG A 22 -5.68 2.19 -9.09
C ARG A 22 -5.51 0.75 -9.54
N CYS A 23 -6.58 -0.03 -9.47
CA CYS A 23 -6.59 -1.40 -9.96
C CYS A 23 -7.87 -1.68 -10.73
N ASN A 24 -7.75 -2.32 -11.89
CA ASN A 24 -8.91 -2.71 -12.72
C ASN A 24 -9.46 -4.08 -12.31
N THR A 25 -8.67 -4.91 -11.63
CA THR A 25 -9.02 -6.24 -11.14
C THR A 25 -8.29 -6.52 -9.81
N HIS A 26 -8.62 -7.63 -9.14
CA HIS A 26 -7.95 -8.11 -7.93
C HIS A 26 -6.48 -8.46 -8.23
N VAL A 27 -5.61 -7.44 -8.21
CA VAL A 27 -4.16 -7.60 -8.37
C VAL A 27 -3.52 -7.37 -7.00
N HIS A 28 -3.15 -8.49 -6.36
CA HIS A 28 -2.21 -8.52 -5.23
C HIS A 28 -0.97 -9.26 -5.73
N ASP A 29 0.01 -8.49 -6.20
CA ASP A 29 1.22 -9.03 -6.81
C ASP A 29 2.44 -8.73 -5.93
N ALA A 30 3.29 -9.73 -5.71
CA ALA A 30 4.45 -9.60 -4.84
C ALA A 30 5.43 -8.51 -5.34
N THR A 31 5.58 -8.35 -6.67
CA THR A 31 6.43 -7.32 -7.25
C THR A 31 5.89 -5.92 -6.96
N LEU A 32 4.57 -5.75 -7.07
CA LEU A 32 3.91 -4.49 -6.73
C LEU A 32 4.11 -4.14 -5.25
N ILE A 33 3.90 -5.11 -4.35
CA ILE A 33 4.12 -4.91 -2.92
C ILE A 33 5.56 -4.48 -2.64
N THR A 34 6.55 -5.17 -3.20
CA THR A 34 7.96 -4.77 -3.04
C THR A 34 8.26 -3.37 -3.58
N ARG A 35 7.61 -2.95 -4.68
CA ARG A 35 7.74 -1.57 -5.19
C ARG A 35 7.19 -0.55 -4.19
N ILE A 36 6.02 -0.82 -3.61
CA ILE A 36 5.41 0.06 -2.61
C ILE A 36 6.29 0.14 -1.35
N GLU A 37 6.82 -0.98 -0.86
CA GLU A 37 7.73 -1.00 0.29
C GLU A 37 8.97 -0.14 0.07
N ARG A 38 9.60 -0.26 -1.11
CA ARG A 38 10.74 0.58 -1.49
C ARG A 38 10.36 2.05 -1.58
N TRP A 39 9.24 2.36 -2.22
CA TRP A 39 8.75 3.73 -2.35
C TRP A 39 8.44 4.37 -0.98
N LEU A 40 7.84 3.63 -0.05
CA LEU A 40 7.63 4.08 1.32
C LEU A 40 8.98 4.33 2.03
N GLY A 41 9.95 3.43 1.84
CA GLY A 41 11.30 3.60 2.35
C GLY A 41 12.00 4.86 1.83
N THR A 42 11.81 5.20 0.55
CA THR A 42 12.36 6.45 -0.02
C THR A 42 11.59 7.70 0.41
N THR A 43 10.27 7.60 0.60
CA THR A 43 9.39 8.75 0.84
C THR A 43 9.31 9.13 2.32
N LEU A 44 9.18 8.12 3.20
CA LEU A 44 8.98 8.30 4.64
C LEU A 44 10.19 7.85 5.47
N GLY A 45 11.20 7.25 4.84
CA GLY A 45 12.34 6.66 5.52
C GLY A 45 12.00 5.34 6.22
N GLY A 46 13.06 4.60 6.57
CA GLY A 46 12.96 3.32 7.27
C GLY A 46 12.58 2.14 6.39
N MET A 47 12.34 1.00 7.03
CA MET A 47 12.01 -0.25 6.37
C MET A 47 10.51 -0.53 6.56
N TRP A 48 9.81 -0.72 5.44
CA TRP A 48 8.36 -0.96 5.43
C TRP A 48 8.07 -2.38 4.96
N ASN A 49 7.07 -2.99 5.59
CA ASN A 49 6.59 -4.31 5.23
C ASN A 49 5.06 -4.29 5.10
N VAL A 50 4.54 -5.04 4.13
CA VAL A 50 3.09 -5.25 4.00
C VAL A 50 2.52 -5.94 5.24
N ARG A 51 1.32 -5.53 5.66
CA ARG A 51 0.59 -6.20 6.73
C ARG A 51 -0.26 -7.32 6.16
N ALA A 52 0.04 -8.56 6.56
CA ALA A 52 -0.73 -9.72 6.14
C ALA A 52 -2.24 -9.57 6.44
N GLY A 53 -3.08 -9.95 5.47
CA GLY A 53 -4.54 -9.89 5.59
C GLY A 53 -5.14 -8.48 5.51
N SER A 54 -4.35 -7.48 5.11
CA SER A 54 -4.81 -6.08 5.04
C SER A 54 -5.37 -5.67 3.68
N TYR A 55 -5.11 -6.47 2.64
CA TYR A 55 -5.50 -6.20 1.27
C TYR A 55 -7.02 -6.08 1.09
N ARG A 56 -7.44 -5.04 0.36
CA ARG A 56 -8.82 -4.83 -0.08
C ARG A 56 -8.82 -4.36 -1.53
N SER A 57 -9.55 -5.04 -2.41
CA SER A 57 -9.75 -4.64 -3.81
C SER A 57 -11.16 -4.13 -4.05
N ASN A 58 -11.45 -3.68 -5.28
CA ASN A 58 -12.78 -3.23 -5.71
C ASN A 58 -13.34 -2.07 -4.87
N GLN A 59 -12.48 -1.23 -4.31
CA GLN A 59 -12.90 -0.08 -3.53
C GLN A 59 -13.36 1.01 -4.49
N SER A 60 -14.57 1.54 -4.28
CA SER A 60 -15.18 2.56 -5.13
C SER A 60 -14.51 3.93 -5.01
N SER A 61 -13.84 4.17 -3.88
CA SER A 61 -13.18 5.44 -3.55
C SER A 61 -11.83 5.20 -2.87
N PRO A 62 -10.89 6.14 -2.97
CA PRO A 62 -9.66 6.10 -2.18
C PRO A 62 -9.98 6.26 -0.68
N PRO A 63 -9.16 5.69 0.21
CA PRO A 63 -9.31 5.89 1.65
C PRO A 63 -8.93 7.33 2.05
N GLU A 64 -9.68 7.91 2.98
CA GLU A 64 -9.59 9.33 3.39
C GLU A 64 -8.19 9.79 3.84
N ASN A 65 -7.38 8.87 4.39
CA ASN A 65 -6.00 9.14 4.83
C ASN A 65 -4.97 8.18 4.21
N GLY A 66 -5.25 7.68 3.00
CA GLY A 66 -4.29 6.84 2.31
C GLY A 66 -3.26 7.62 1.52
N LEU A 67 -2.12 7.00 1.30
CA LEU A 67 -1.11 7.47 0.38
C LEU A 67 -1.36 6.83 -0.99
N GLU A 68 -1.45 7.64 -2.05
CA GLU A 68 -1.59 7.12 -3.42
C GLU A 68 -0.23 6.64 -3.93
N PHE A 69 -0.18 5.39 -4.38
CA PHE A 69 0.95 4.86 -5.14
C PHE A 69 0.61 4.90 -6.64
N THR A 70 1.44 5.59 -7.42
CA THR A 70 1.27 5.80 -8.87
C THR A 70 2.38 5.18 -9.73
N GLY A 71 3.27 4.38 -9.13
CA GLY A 71 4.49 3.84 -9.77
C GLY A 71 4.35 2.50 -10.50
#